data_AF-A0A1Y2JPX9-F1
#
_entry.id   AF-A0A1Y2JPX9-F1
#
_cell.length_a   1.000
_cell.length_b   1.000
_cell.length_c   1.000
_cell.angle_alpha   90.00
_cell.angle_beta   90.00
_cell.angle_gamma   90.00
#
_symmetry.space_group_name_H-M   'P 1'
#
loop_
_entity.id
_entity.type
_entity.pdbx_description
1 polymer ?
#
loop_
_entity_poly.entity_id
_entity_poly.type
_entity_poly.pdbx_seq_one_letter_code
_entity_poly.pdbx_strand_id
1 'polypeptide(L)'
;MNLTKQNPAPSHLKAPTKKWWRAVTDEFDLEPHHLRLLQLAAEAWDSAQAARAVIQTEGMTFVDRFGSPRARPEVGIERDSRLAFARLVRELDLDCAPPSSTPRPPALNSNRRAANAR
;
A
#
# COMPACT_ATOMS: atom_id res chain seq x y z
N MET A 1 -32.74 -8.22 4.76
CA MET A 1 -31.94 -9.47 4.74
C MET A 1 -30.58 -9.13 4.15
N ASN A 2 -29.57 -8.88 4.98
CA ASN A 2 -28.22 -8.61 4.50
C ASN A 2 -27.59 -9.95 4.08
N LEU A 3 -27.50 -10.18 2.76
CA LEU A 3 -26.52 -11.14 2.25
C LEU A 3 -25.16 -10.63 2.71
N THR A 4 -24.50 -11.40 3.58
CA THR A 4 -23.13 -11.14 4.02
C THR A 4 -22.24 -11.04 2.77
N LYS A 5 -21.85 -9.82 2.37
CA LYS A 5 -20.88 -9.59 1.30
C LYS A 5 -19.55 -10.20 1.75
N GLN A 6 -19.34 -11.49 1.45
CA GLN A 6 -18.04 -12.11 1.68
C GLN A 6 -17.12 -11.69 0.54
N ASN A 7 -16.15 -10.83 0.87
CA ASN A 7 -15.06 -10.46 -0.02
C ASN A 7 -13.82 -11.26 0.41
N PRO A 8 -13.69 -12.55 0.01
CA PRO A 8 -12.57 -13.37 0.44
C PRO A 8 -11.25 -12.80 -0.07
N ALA A 9 -10.25 -12.76 0.82
CA ALA A 9 -8.90 -12.35 0.44
C ALA A 9 -8.33 -13.29 -0.64
N PRO A 10 -7.63 -12.76 -1.67
CA PRO A 10 -6.96 -13.60 -2.67
C PRO A 10 -6.02 -14.63 -2.03
N SER A 11 -6.03 -15.85 -2.57
CA SER A 11 -5.39 -17.02 -1.95
C SER A 11 -3.87 -16.95 -1.91
N HIS A 12 -3.25 -16.22 -2.85
CA HIS A 12 -1.80 -16.04 -2.96
C HIS A 12 -1.22 -15.00 -2.01
N LEU A 13 -2.05 -14.17 -1.36
CA LEU A 13 -1.56 -13.18 -0.41
C LEU A 13 -0.96 -13.83 0.84
N LYS A 14 0.05 -13.17 1.42
CA LYS A 14 0.66 -13.58 2.68
C LYS A 14 -0.33 -13.38 3.83
N ALA A 15 -0.15 -14.14 4.91
CA ALA A 15 -1.07 -14.12 6.05
C ALA A 15 -1.27 -12.71 6.67
N PRO A 16 -0.24 -11.87 6.86
CA PRO A 16 -0.43 -10.51 7.37
C PRO A 16 -1.30 -9.65 6.43
N THR A 17 -1.12 -9.81 5.13
CA THR A 17 -1.81 -9.03 4.10
C THR A 17 -3.26 -9.51 3.92
N LYS A 18 -3.51 -10.82 4.06
CA LYS A 18 -4.88 -11.37 4.18
C LYS A 18 -5.61 -10.82 5.40
N LYS A 19 -4.91 -10.61 6.52
CA LYS A 19 -5.49 -10.00 7.71
C LYS A 19 -5.86 -8.54 7.45
N TRP A 20 -4.99 -7.78 6.78
CA TRP A 20 -5.28 -6.39 6.38
C TRP A 20 -6.46 -6.32 5.40
N TRP A 21 -6.49 -7.16 4.36
CA TRP A 21 -7.61 -7.27 3.44
C TRP A 21 -8.95 -7.41 4.18
N ARG A 22 -9.03 -8.38 5.10
CA ARG A 22 -10.26 -8.63 5.87
C ARG A 22 -10.67 -7.42 6.69
N ALA A 23 -9.72 -6.80 7.40
CA ALA A 23 -10.00 -5.60 8.17
C ALA A 23 -10.60 -4.49 7.29
N VAL A 24 -10.03 -4.23 6.12
CA VAL A 24 -10.56 -3.22 5.19
C VAL A 24 -11.94 -3.62 4.65
N THR A 25 -12.14 -4.87 4.22
CA THR A 25 -13.44 -5.30 3.69
C THR A 25 -14.54 -5.42 4.74
N ASP A 26 -14.17 -5.58 6.02
CA ASP A 26 -15.11 -5.63 7.15
C ASP A 26 -15.50 -4.22 7.60
N GLU A 27 -14.61 -3.24 7.47
CA GLU A 27 -14.81 -1.85 7.91
C GLU A 27 -15.46 -0.96 6.84
N PHE A 28 -15.18 -1.21 5.55
CA PHE A 28 -15.62 -0.35 4.45
C PHE A 28 -16.58 -1.07 3.48
N ASP A 29 -17.64 -0.36 3.03
CA ASP A 29 -18.49 -0.85 1.93
C ASP A 29 -17.81 -0.57 0.59
N LEU A 30 -17.13 -1.59 0.06
CA LEU A 30 -16.38 -1.49 -1.18
C LEU A 30 -17.21 -1.92 -2.40
N GLU A 31 -17.10 -1.14 -3.47
CA GLU A 31 -17.57 -1.51 -4.79
C GLU A 31 -16.61 -2.47 -5.50
N PRO A 32 -17.05 -3.18 -6.54
CA PRO A 32 -16.19 -4.13 -7.27
C PRO A 32 -14.87 -3.51 -7.78
N HIS A 33 -14.87 -2.24 -8.16
CA HIS A 33 -13.67 -1.55 -8.63
C HIS A 33 -12.69 -1.22 -7.48
N HIS A 34 -13.20 -0.86 -6.29
CA HIS A 34 -12.37 -0.71 -5.09
C HIS A 34 -11.69 -2.03 -4.70
N LEU A 35 -12.38 -3.17 -4.82
CA LEU A 35 -11.78 -4.48 -4.53
C LEU A 35 -10.59 -4.80 -5.46
N ARG A 36 -10.61 -4.33 -6.71
CA ARG A 36 -9.46 -4.46 -7.63
C ARG A 36 -8.28 -3.60 -7.17
N LEU A 37 -8.53 -2.37 -6.74
CA LEU A 37 -7.49 -1.48 -6.20
C LEU A 37 -6.90 -2.05 -4.90
N LEU A 38 -7.74 -2.57 -4.01
CA LEU A 38 -7.33 -3.23 -2.76
C LEU A 38 -6.43 -4.43 -3.04
N GLN A 39 -6.76 -5.22 -4.07
CA GLN A 39 -5.95 -6.38 -4.45
C GLN A 39 -4.57 -5.96 -4.94
N LEU A 40 -4.51 -4.98 -5.84
CA LEU A 40 -3.24 -4.45 -6.33
C LEU A 40 -2.40 -3.85 -5.19
N ALA A 41 -3.03 -3.17 -4.23
CA ALA A 41 -2.34 -2.63 -3.07
C ALA A 41 -1.75 -3.76 -2.20
N ALA A 42 -2.55 -4.79 -1.91
CA ALA A 42 -2.11 -5.95 -1.14
C ALA A 42 -0.92 -6.67 -1.81
N GLU A 43 -0.98 -6.89 -3.12
CA GLU A 43 0.10 -7.52 -3.89
C GLU A 43 1.38 -6.66 -3.91
N ALA A 44 1.23 -5.35 -4.05
CA ALA A 44 2.35 -4.41 -3.97
C ALA A 44 3.00 -4.43 -2.58
N TRP A 45 2.21 -4.51 -1.50
CA TRP A 45 2.74 -4.63 -0.14
C TRP A 45 3.55 -5.93 0.04
N ASP A 46 3.00 -7.07 -0.37
CA ASP A 46 3.68 -8.36 -0.26
C ASP A 46 5.00 -8.42 -1.05
N SER A 47 5.02 -7.75 -2.21
CA SER A 47 6.19 -7.62 -3.09
C SER A 47 7.26 -6.72 -2.46
N ALA A 48 6.87 -5.57 -1.90
CA ALA A 48 7.78 -4.70 -1.17
C ALA A 48 8.43 -5.42 0.01
N GLN A 49 7.64 -6.18 0.78
CA GLN A 49 8.15 -6.93 1.93
C GLN A 49 9.07 -8.09 1.51
N ALA A 50 8.81 -8.73 0.37
CA ALA A 50 9.70 -9.76 -0.18
C ALA A 50 11.06 -9.17 -0.60
N ALA A 51 11.04 -8.08 -1.38
CA ALA A 51 12.26 -7.39 -1.80
C ALA A 51 13.07 -6.87 -0.61
N ARG A 52 12.41 -6.26 0.37
CA ARG A 52 13.05 -5.80 1.61
C ARG A 52 13.76 -6.93 2.37
N ALA A 53 13.16 -8.11 2.46
CA ALA A 53 13.77 -9.25 3.13
C ALA A 53 15.09 -9.67 2.46
N VAL A 54 15.12 -9.72 1.12
CA VAL A 54 16.34 -10.03 0.36
C VAL A 54 17.40 -8.94 0.54
N ILE A 55 17.03 -7.67 0.50
CA ILE A 55 17.96 -6.55 0.71
C ILE A 55 18.58 -6.60 2.12
N GLN A 56 17.80 -6.98 3.13
CA GLN A 56 18.30 -7.12 4.51
C GLN A 56 19.32 -8.24 4.65
N THR A 57 19.18 -9.33 3.90
CA THR A 57 20.09 -10.47 3.98
C THR A 57 21.30 -10.32 3.07
N GLU A 58 21.12 -9.75 1.87
CA GLU A 58 22.14 -9.75 0.82
C GLU A 58 22.74 -8.37 0.52
N GLY A 59 22.29 -7.33 1.23
CA GLY A 59 22.68 -5.94 1.02
C GLY A 59 21.97 -5.29 -0.17
N MET A 60 22.33 -4.03 -0.44
CA MET A 60 21.72 -3.23 -1.52
C MET A 60 22.46 -3.34 -2.86
N THR A 61 23.68 -3.89 -2.85
CA THR A 61 24.54 -3.97 -4.02
C THR A 61 25.10 -5.38 -4.20
N PHE A 62 25.36 -5.76 -5.44
CA PHE A 62 26.12 -6.96 -5.77
C PHE A 62 27.28 -6.59 -6.70
N VAL A 63 28.30 -7.45 -6.77
CA VAL A 63 29.42 -7.29 -7.69
C VAL A 63 29.08 -8.02 -8.98
N ASP A 64 29.12 -7.30 -10.11
CA ASP A 64 28.86 -7.90 -11.41
C ASP A 64 30.07 -8.73 -11.91
N ARG A 65 29.91 -9.38 -13.08
CA ARG A 65 30.98 -10.21 -13.67
C ARG A 65 32.27 -9.44 -14.00
N PHE A 66 32.24 -8.11 -14.01
CA PHE A 66 33.38 -7.25 -14.29
C PHE A 66 34.00 -6.66 -13.02
N GLY A 67 33.57 -7.11 -11.83
CA GLY A 67 34.07 -6.59 -10.56
C GLY A 67 33.49 -5.24 -10.17
N SER A 68 32.47 -4.73 -10.88
CA SER A 68 31.87 -3.43 -10.59
C SER A 68 30.67 -3.57 -9.64
N PRO A 69 30.53 -2.71 -8.61
CA PRO A 69 29.35 -2.69 -7.78
C PRO A 69 28.13 -2.21 -8.58
N ARG A 70 27.02 -2.94 -8.46
CA ARG A 70 25.72 -2.63 -9.07
C ARG A 70 24.62 -2.69 -8.03
N ALA A 71 23.60 -1.86 -8.20
CA ALA A 71 22.39 -1.95 -7.40
C ALA A 71 21.66 -3.26 -7.68
N ARG A 72 21.20 -3.92 -6.62
CA ARG A 72 20.38 -5.12 -6.73
C ARG A 72 19.00 -4.81 -7.31
N PRO A 73 18.43 -5.67 -8.18
CA PRO A 73 17.10 -5.45 -8.74
C PRO A 73 16.01 -5.24 -7.68
N GLU A 74 16.14 -5.91 -6.54
CA GLU A 74 15.21 -5.83 -5.40
C GLU A 74 15.07 -4.42 -4.87
N VAL A 75 16.11 -3.59 -4.95
CA VAL A 75 16.05 -2.17 -4.53
C VAL A 75 15.02 -1.42 -5.38
N GLY A 76 15.00 -1.67 -6.69
CA GLY A 76 13.99 -1.11 -7.60
C GLY A 76 12.59 -1.65 -7.29
N ILE A 77 12.48 -2.96 -7.10
CA ILE A 77 11.20 -3.63 -6.78
C ILE A 77 10.61 -3.09 -5.48
N GLU A 78 11.40 -2.97 -4.41
CA GLU A 78 10.92 -2.43 -3.13
C GLU A 78 10.41 -1.00 -3.31
N ARG A 79 11.21 -0.14 -3.97
CA ARG A 79 10.86 1.27 -4.19
C ARG A 79 9.54 1.40 -4.96
N ASP A 80 9.44 0.73 -6.10
CA ASP A 80 8.30 0.85 -7.00
C ASP A 80 7.04 0.25 -6.37
N SER A 81 7.18 -0.88 -5.67
CA SER A 81 6.08 -1.52 -4.94
C SER A 81 5.56 -0.65 -3.79
N ARG A 82 6.44 0.00 -3.02
CA ARG A 82 6.05 0.92 -1.95
C ARG A 82 5.32 2.15 -2.49
N LEU A 83 5.77 2.68 -3.63
CA LEU A 83 5.12 3.80 -4.29
C LEU A 83 3.74 3.41 -4.83
N ALA A 84 3.63 2.24 -5.47
CA ALA A 84 2.35 1.71 -5.94
C ALA A 84 1.37 1.50 -4.79
N PHE A 85 1.81 0.89 -3.68
CA PHE A 85 1.00 0.72 -2.48
C PHE A 85 0.46 2.06 -1.97
N ALA A 86 1.34 3.07 -1.77
CA ALA A 86 0.92 4.38 -1.27
C ALA A 86 -0.09 5.08 -2.20
N ARG A 87 0.10 4.98 -3.52
CA ARG A 87 -0.84 5.54 -4.51
C ARG A 87 -2.18 4.82 -4.47
N LEU A 88 -2.20 3.50 -4.49
CA LEU A 88 -3.43 2.72 -4.47
C LEU A 88 -4.22 2.90 -3.18
N VAL A 89 -3.54 3.00 -2.03
CA VAL A 89 -4.21 3.32 -0.75
C VAL A 89 -4.82 4.72 -0.77
N ARG A 90 -4.15 5.70 -1.39
CA ARG A 90 -4.73 7.03 -1.60
C ARG A 90 -5.96 7.00 -2.51
N GLU A 91 -5.92 6.24 -3.60
CA GLU A 91 -7.07 6.10 -4.52
C GLU A 91 -8.25 5.35 -3.89
N LEU A 92 -8.00 4.48 -2.90
CA LEU A 92 -9.05 3.81 -2.12
C LEU A 92 -9.76 4.76 -1.14
N ASP A 93 -9.15 5.90 -0.81
CA ASP A 93 -9.70 6.95 0.06
C ASP A 93 -10.29 6.41 1.39
N LEU A 94 -9.58 5.46 2.02
CA LEU A 94 -10.01 4.79 3.25
C LEU A 94 -10.12 5.74 4.47
N ASP A 95 -9.59 6.96 4.36
CA ASP A 95 -9.64 7.98 5.43
C ASP A 95 -10.90 8.86 5.38
N CYS A 96 -11.83 8.61 4.45
CA CYS A 96 -13.11 9.31 4.39
C CYS A 96 -13.97 8.96 5.61
N ALA A 97 -13.82 9.74 6.68
CA ALA A 97 -14.71 9.68 7.83
C ALA A 97 -16.18 9.85 7.36
N PRO A 98 -17.15 9.15 7.97
CA PRO A 98 -18.56 9.47 7.76
C PRO A 98 -18.75 10.97 8.02
N PRO A 99 -19.63 11.66 7.27
CA PRO A 99 -19.77 13.11 7.39
C PRO A 99 -20.02 13.46 8.85
N SER A 100 -19.01 14.04 9.49
CA SER A 100 -19.16 14.53 10.85
C SER A 100 -20.17 15.67 10.80
N SER A 101 -21.26 15.58 11.57
CA SER A 101 -22.24 16.67 11.73
C SER A 101 -21.66 17.96 12.30
N THR A 102 -20.37 17.96 12.63
CA THR A 102 -19.61 19.13 13.09
C THR A 102 -18.86 19.76 11.91
N PRO A 103 -19.12 21.04 11.57
CA PRO A 103 -18.35 21.76 10.56
C PRO A 103 -16.87 21.78 10.96
N ARG A 104 -16.01 21.17 10.14
CA ARG A 104 -14.57 21.22 10.36
C ARG A 104 -14.11 22.68 10.21
N PRO A 105 -13.37 23.25 11.17
CA PRO A 105 -12.83 24.59 11.02
C PRO A 105 -11.96 24.68 9.75
N PRO A 106 -11.97 25.84 9.06
CA PRO A 106 -11.22 26.02 7.82
C PRO A 106 -9.73 25.73 8.05
N ALA A 107 -9.12 25.01 7.12
CA ALA A 107 -7.71 24.63 7.23
C ALA A 107 -6.81 25.89 7.29
N LEU A 108 -6.00 26.00 8.33
CA LEU A 108 -5.02 27.08 8.47
C LEU A 108 -3.94 26.95 7.37
N ASN A 109 -3.58 28.08 6.76
CA ASN A 109 -2.57 28.13 5.68
C ASN A 109 -1.19 27.61 6.11
N SER A 110 -0.91 27.56 7.43
CA SER A 110 0.31 26.99 8.01
C SER A 110 0.50 25.50 7.69
N ASN A 111 -0.57 24.71 7.59
CA ASN A 111 -0.48 23.28 7.30
C ASN A 111 -0.26 22.96 5.81
N ARG A 112 -0.39 23.95 4.90
CA ARG A 112 -0.15 23.76 3.46
C ARG A 112 1.31 23.89 3.05
N ARG A 113 2.17 24.56 3.83
CA ARG A 113 3.57 24.82 3.45
C ARG A 113 4.52 23.65 3.71
N ALA A 114 4.15 22.68 4.54
CA ALA A 114 4.98 21.50 4.77
C ALA A 114 4.95 20.49 3.60
N ALA A 115 3.92 20.53 2.75
CA ALA A 115 3.74 19.56 1.67
C ALA A 115 4.38 19.94 0.32
N ASN A 116 4.82 21.19 0.15
CA ASN A 116 5.45 21.70 -1.08
C ASN A 116 6.79 22.41 -0.79
N ALA A 117 7.64 21.78 0.02
CA ALA A 117 9.01 22.22 0.23
C ALA A 117 9.98 21.08 -0.10
N ARG A 118 10.15 20.80 -1.40
CA ARG A 118 11.43 20.78 -2.13
C ARG A 118 11.22 20.35 -3.57
#